data_AF-A0AA38SNF7-F1
#
_entry.id   AF-A0AA38SNF7-F1
#
_cell.length_a   1.000
_cell.length_b   1.000
_cell.length_c   1.000
_cell.angle_alpha   90.00
_cell.angle_beta   90.00
_cell.angle_gamma   90.00
#
_symmetry.space_group_name_H-M   'P 1'
#
loop_
_entity.id
_entity.type
_entity.pdbx_description
1 polymer ?
#
loop_
_entity_poly.entity_id
_entity_poly.type
_entity_poly.pdbx_seq_one_letter_code
_entity_poly.pdbx_strand_id
1 'polypeptide(L)'
;MAMVMEWLFVSRQYPLIDKMASTFTNTNNLSLRSILEKDKLTGPNFLDWERNLMIVLRHEWKWYVLEEPLGETPPANAPAAARNAHKKHKDDVLDVACLMLATMSPDLQAGLINTNAYDMIRQLRDMFQTQARTERYDATKAFNECKMIKGTSVSDHVMKMKRHLDHLERLGHPVPLQLATDTILNSLSDDYKPFVVNYNMNNMDKSIAELHSMLKTSELNMGTKSKTKDILMVRDGGVKKKNGHTSTNKGKGPVQAVESAPKKGKGKGQGKKIKPNKARTENRCFTCNEVGHWRQNCPKRHEA
;
A
#
# COMPACT_ATOMS: atom_id res chain seq x y z
N MET A 1 -38.92 23.73 15.70
CA MET A 1 -39.20 23.85 17.15
C MET A 1 -38.09 23.23 17.99
N ALA A 2 -37.85 21.91 17.93
CA ALA A 2 -36.85 21.21 18.76
C ALA A 2 -35.48 21.92 18.82
N MET A 3 -34.83 22.16 17.67
CA MET A 3 -33.53 22.84 17.61
C MET A 3 -33.49 24.23 18.26
N VAL A 4 -34.61 24.97 18.28
CA VAL A 4 -34.67 26.28 18.96
C VAL A 4 -34.65 26.12 20.48
N MET A 5 -35.27 25.05 21.00
CA MET A 5 -35.17 24.69 22.41
C MET A 5 -33.76 24.20 22.77
N GLU A 6 -33.13 23.41 21.90
CA GLU A 6 -31.74 22.95 22.11
C GLU A 6 -30.74 24.12 22.10
N TRP A 7 -30.88 25.07 21.16
CA TRP A 7 -30.05 26.26 21.10
C TRP A 7 -30.20 27.12 22.37
N LEU A 8 -31.45 27.36 22.80
CA LEU A 8 -31.72 28.06 24.06
C LEU A 8 -31.23 27.29 25.30
N PHE A 9 -31.25 25.96 25.28
CA PHE A 9 -30.73 25.12 26.36
C PHE A 9 -29.19 25.23 26.47
N VAL A 10 -28.48 25.18 25.34
CA VAL A 10 -27.02 25.35 25.30
C VAL A 10 -26.59 26.76 25.75
N SER A 11 -27.22 27.82 25.22
CA SER A 11 -26.93 29.20 25.67
C SER A 11 -27.23 29.41 27.15
N ARG A 12 -28.30 28.78 27.69
CA ARG A 12 -28.65 28.85 29.11
C ARG A 12 -27.64 28.12 30.01
N GLN A 13 -27.01 27.06 29.52
CA GLN A 13 -26.05 26.25 30.28
C GLN A 13 -24.64 26.86 30.32
N TYR A 14 -24.23 27.64 29.30
CA TYR A 14 -22.86 28.15 29.17
C TYR A 14 -22.76 29.66 28.86
N PRO A 15 -23.23 30.57 29.75
CA PRO A 15 -23.26 32.03 29.54
C PRO A 15 -21.88 32.72 29.47
N LEU A 16 -20.78 31.96 29.50
CA LEU A 16 -19.42 32.44 29.25
C LEU A 16 -19.07 32.45 27.75
N ILE A 17 -19.71 31.61 26.93
CA ILE A 17 -19.37 31.47 25.50
C ILE A 17 -19.74 32.75 24.73
N ASP A 18 -20.94 33.28 24.93
CA ASP A 18 -21.38 34.55 24.31
C ASP A 18 -20.50 35.74 24.73
N LYS A 19 -19.95 35.71 25.95
CA LYS A 19 -19.02 36.75 26.42
C LYS A 19 -17.63 36.63 25.78
N MET A 20 -17.13 35.40 25.58
CA MET A 20 -15.86 35.15 24.89
C MET A 20 -15.91 35.53 23.41
N ALA A 21 -17.06 35.33 22.74
CA ALA A 21 -17.27 35.73 21.35
C ALA A 21 -17.11 37.25 21.13
N SER A 22 -17.31 38.08 22.16
CA SER A 22 -17.22 39.54 22.08
C SER A 22 -15.78 40.09 22.20
N THR A 23 -14.77 39.27 22.53
CA THR A 23 -13.46 39.78 23.00
C THR A 23 -12.24 39.33 22.20
N PHE A 24 -12.38 38.58 21.11
CA PHE A 24 -11.24 38.06 20.34
C PHE A 24 -10.98 38.81 19.02
N THR A 25 -10.67 40.11 19.11
CA THR A 25 -10.41 40.98 17.94
C THR A 25 -8.98 41.51 17.89
N ASN A 26 -7.97 40.63 17.95
CA ASN A 26 -6.66 40.92 17.35
C ASN A 26 -5.76 39.69 17.17
N THR A 27 -5.47 39.33 15.90
CA THR A 27 -4.19 38.79 15.40
C THR A 27 -4.28 38.65 13.88
N ASN A 28 -3.18 38.89 13.16
CA ASN A 28 -2.95 38.70 11.72
C ASN A 28 -3.97 37.78 11.01
N ASN A 29 -4.84 38.37 10.20
CA ASN A 29 -6.06 37.74 9.67
C ASN A 29 -5.80 36.75 8.51
N LEU A 30 -5.20 35.60 8.83
CA LEU A 30 -5.14 34.43 7.96
C LEU A 30 -6.54 33.82 7.84
N SER A 31 -7.34 34.31 6.89
CA SER A 31 -8.64 33.73 6.56
C SER A 31 -8.51 32.24 6.23
N LEU A 32 -9.20 31.38 6.99
CA LEU A 32 -9.17 29.93 6.78
C LEU A 32 -9.71 29.52 5.39
N ARG A 33 -10.51 30.37 4.73
CA ARG A 33 -10.93 30.19 3.33
C ARG A 33 -9.73 30.02 2.38
N SER A 34 -8.57 30.60 2.68
CA SER A 34 -7.34 30.45 1.90
C SER A 34 -6.78 29.01 1.82
N ILE A 35 -7.24 28.10 2.69
CA ILE A 35 -6.93 26.67 2.58
C ILE A 35 -7.60 26.08 1.32
N LEU A 36 -8.84 26.49 1.04
CA LEU A 36 -9.62 26.04 -0.12
C LEU A 36 -9.17 26.69 -1.44
N GLU A 37 -8.44 27.80 -1.38
CA GLU A 37 -7.84 28.45 -2.55
C GLU A 37 -6.58 27.73 -3.04
N LYS A 38 -5.82 27.10 -2.13
CA LYS A 38 -4.60 26.33 -2.42
C LYS A 38 -4.94 25.00 -3.10
N ASP A 39 -5.85 24.23 -2.48
CA ASP A 39 -6.22 22.89 -2.91
C ASP A 39 -7.66 22.85 -3.45
N LYS A 40 -7.90 23.56 -4.56
CA LYS A 40 -9.22 23.62 -5.20
C LYS A 40 -9.72 22.23 -5.62
N LEU A 41 -11.03 22.01 -5.53
CA LEU A 41 -11.66 20.76 -5.95
C LEU A 41 -11.49 20.54 -7.47
N THR A 42 -10.82 19.44 -7.81
CA THR A 42 -10.65 18.95 -9.19
C THR A 42 -11.34 17.59 -9.42
N GLY A 43 -11.92 17.00 -8.37
CA GLY A 43 -12.56 15.69 -8.36
C GLY A 43 -11.77 14.66 -7.54
N PRO A 44 -10.56 14.23 -7.96
CA PRO A 44 -9.77 13.24 -7.22
C PRO A 44 -9.42 13.64 -5.78
N ASN A 45 -9.31 14.95 -5.50
CA ASN A 45 -9.06 15.49 -4.16
C ASN A 45 -10.34 15.81 -3.36
N PHE A 46 -11.51 15.26 -3.74
CA PHE A 46 -12.78 15.60 -3.11
C PHE A 46 -12.80 15.39 -1.59
N LEU A 47 -12.23 14.30 -1.08
CA LEU A 47 -12.21 14.02 0.36
C LEU A 47 -11.38 15.05 1.15
N ASP A 48 -10.26 15.51 0.58
CA ASP A 48 -9.43 16.55 1.18
C ASP A 48 -10.11 17.92 1.14
N TRP A 49 -10.74 18.25 0.02
CA TRP A 49 -11.49 19.49 -0.14
C TRP A 49 -12.74 19.53 0.75
N GLU A 50 -13.52 18.44 0.83
CA GLU A 50 -14.67 18.32 1.74
C GLU A 50 -14.23 18.46 3.20
N ARG A 51 -13.13 17.82 3.59
CA ARG A 51 -12.53 17.97 4.93
C ARG A 51 -12.13 19.42 5.21
N ASN A 52 -11.46 20.08 4.28
CA ASN A 52 -11.06 21.48 4.41
C ASN A 52 -12.30 22.40 4.49
N LEU A 53 -13.33 22.15 3.69
CA LEU A 53 -14.58 22.92 3.69
C LEU A 53 -15.28 22.80 5.04
N MET A 54 -15.38 21.58 5.59
CA MET A 54 -15.97 21.35 6.92
C MET A 54 -15.18 22.04 8.03
N ILE A 55 -13.85 22.20 7.91
CA ILE A 55 -13.05 22.98 8.87
C ILE A 55 -13.42 24.46 8.80
N VAL A 56 -13.46 25.05 7.60
CA VAL A 56 -13.84 26.47 7.40
C VAL A 56 -15.26 26.73 7.91
N LEU A 57 -16.23 25.91 7.50
CA LEU A 57 -17.64 26.11 7.88
C LEU A 57 -17.93 25.81 9.35
N ARG A 58 -17.12 25.01 10.04
CA ARG A 58 -17.21 24.86 11.50
C ARG A 58 -16.68 26.10 12.23
N HIS A 59 -15.56 26.67 11.79
CA HIS A 59 -15.04 27.92 12.34
C HIS A 59 -16.01 29.10 12.16
N GLU A 60 -16.65 29.20 11.00
CA GLU A 60 -17.62 30.26 10.67
C GLU A 60 -19.04 29.97 11.18
N TRP A 61 -19.26 28.84 11.86
CA TRP A 61 -20.57 28.38 12.37
C TRP A 61 -21.65 28.18 11.28
N LYS A 62 -21.25 27.93 10.03
CA LYS A 62 -22.13 27.74 8.86
C LYS A 62 -22.32 26.29 8.42
N TRP A 63 -21.63 25.32 9.05
CA TRP A 63 -21.66 23.89 8.66
C TRP A 63 -23.07 23.29 8.51
N TYR A 64 -24.06 23.78 9.27
CA TYR A 64 -25.46 23.37 9.21
C TYR A 64 -26.09 23.49 7.80
N VAL A 65 -25.61 24.44 6.99
CA VAL A 65 -26.00 24.68 5.59
C VAL A 65 -25.74 23.47 4.68
N LEU A 66 -24.85 22.56 5.07
CA LEU A 66 -24.53 21.33 4.32
C LEU A 66 -25.30 20.08 4.82
N GLU A 67 -26.11 20.22 5.87
CA GLU A 67 -26.85 19.13 6.50
C GLU A 67 -28.37 19.30 6.42
N GLU A 68 -28.88 20.54 6.41
CA GLU A 68 -30.30 20.84 6.20
C GLU A 68 -30.53 21.72 4.96
N PRO A 69 -31.58 21.46 4.15
CA PRO A 69 -31.97 22.37 3.08
C PRO A 69 -32.56 23.66 3.65
N LEU A 70 -32.55 24.74 2.85
CA LEU A 70 -33.21 25.99 3.22
C LEU A 70 -34.73 25.76 3.35
N GLY A 71 -35.21 25.75 4.60
CA GLY A 71 -36.64 25.56 4.92
C GLY A 71 -37.54 26.68 4.38
N GLU A 72 -38.85 26.43 4.38
CA GLU A 72 -39.87 27.31 3.80
C GLU A 72 -39.76 28.78 4.26
N THR A 73 -40.10 29.69 3.35
CA THR A 73 -40.14 31.13 3.65
C THR A 73 -41.25 31.41 4.67
N PRO A 74 -40.93 31.96 5.86
CA PRO A 74 -41.94 32.24 6.88
C PRO A 74 -42.93 33.31 6.37
N PRO A 75 -44.23 33.18 6.68
CA PRO A 75 -45.25 34.09 6.18
C PRO A 75 -45.05 35.53 6.70
N ALA A 76 -45.60 36.53 6.01
CA ALA A 76 -45.34 37.93 6.30
C ALA A 76 -45.74 38.38 7.73
N ASN A 77 -46.73 37.72 8.32
CA ASN A 77 -47.18 37.92 9.70
C ASN A 77 -46.34 37.17 10.76
N ALA A 78 -45.34 36.38 10.35
CA ALA A 78 -44.50 35.63 11.29
C ALA A 78 -43.66 36.56 12.19
N PRO A 79 -43.32 36.11 13.43
CA PRO A 79 -42.49 36.87 14.35
C PRO A 79 -41.18 37.34 13.70
N ALA A 80 -40.76 38.57 14.02
CA ALA A 80 -39.55 39.17 13.45
C ALA A 80 -38.30 38.27 13.65
N ALA A 81 -38.19 37.58 14.79
CA ALA A 81 -37.13 36.61 15.05
C ALA A 81 -37.11 35.45 14.01
N ALA A 82 -38.27 34.90 13.63
CA ALA A 82 -38.36 33.82 12.65
C ALA A 82 -37.99 34.31 11.23
N ARG A 83 -38.46 35.51 10.85
CA ARG A 83 -38.12 36.13 9.57
C ARG A 83 -36.63 36.49 9.48
N ASN A 84 -36.03 36.98 10.56
CA ASN A 84 -34.60 37.26 10.66
C ASN A 84 -33.75 35.98 10.62
N ALA A 85 -34.18 34.91 11.30
CA ALA A 85 -33.49 33.62 11.28
C ALA A 85 -33.50 32.98 9.88
N HIS A 86 -34.66 32.95 9.20
CA HIS A 86 -34.73 32.48 7.81
C HIS A 86 -33.88 33.35 6.87
N LYS A 87 -33.88 34.68 7.04
CA LYS A 87 -32.99 35.56 6.26
C LYS A 87 -31.51 35.21 6.48
N LYS A 88 -31.07 35.06 7.74
CA LYS A 88 -29.68 34.67 8.05
C LYS A 88 -29.34 33.34 7.39
N HIS A 89 -30.20 32.32 7.48
CA HIS A 89 -29.96 31.04 6.82
C HIS A 89 -29.83 31.20 5.30
N LYS A 90 -30.69 32.00 4.66
CA LYS A 90 -30.58 32.30 3.22
C LYS A 90 -29.27 33.03 2.85
N ASP A 91 -28.86 34.01 3.66
CA ASP A 91 -27.62 34.77 3.46
C ASP A 91 -26.38 33.85 3.65
N ASP A 92 -26.41 32.93 4.63
CA ASP A 92 -25.38 31.91 4.86
C ASP A 92 -25.35 30.85 3.74
N VAL A 93 -26.49 30.38 3.24
CA VAL A 93 -26.59 29.45 2.09
C VAL A 93 -25.94 30.04 0.84
N LEU A 94 -26.15 31.33 0.58
CA LEU A 94 -25.57 32.03 -0.56
C LEU A 94 -24.04 32.14 -0.44
N ASP A 95 -23.54 32.57 0.72
CA ASP A 95 -22.11 32.70 0.97
C ASP A 95 -21.36 31.35 0.89
N VAL A 96 -21.94 30.27 1.42
CA VAL A 96 -21.38 28.93 1.30
C VAL A 96 -21.41 28.43 -0.15
N ALA A 97 -22.49 28.66 -0.91
CA ALA A 97 -22.55 28.29 -2.32
C ALA A 97 -21.50 29.04 -3.16
N CYS A 98 -21.33 30.36 -2.92
CA CYS A 98 -20.27 31.15 -3.55
C CYS A 98 -18.87 30.65 -3.18
N LEU A 99 -18.62 30.29 -1.91
CA LEU A 99 -17.35 29.73 -1.46
C LEU A 99 -17.05 28.39 -2.14
N MET A 100 -18.04 27.50 -2.23
CA MET A 100 -17.87 26.19 -2.89
C MET A 100 -17.55 26.36 -4.38
N LEU A 101 -18.30 27.22 -5.09
CA LEU A 101 -18.04 27.50 -6.51
C LEU A 101 -16.67 28.13 -6.74
N ALA A 102 -16.28 29.13 -5.95
CA ALA A 102 -14.97 29.80 -6.07
C ALA A 102 -13.77 28.84 -5.84
N THR A 103 -13.99 27.74 -5.12
CA THR A 103 -12.94 26.79 -4.68
C THR A 103 -13.00 25.44 -5.40
N MET A 104 -13.75 25.32 -6.50
CA MET A 104 -13.74 24.17 -7.41
C MET A 104 -13.25 24.55 -8.83
N SER A 105 -13.00 23.54 -9.68
CA SER A 105 -12.59 23.72 -11.07
C SER A 105 -13.72 24.28 -11.95
N PRO A 106 -13.41 25.00 -13.07
CA PRO A 106 -14.42 25.56 -13.97
C PRO A 106 -15.40 24.51 -14.53
N ASP A 107 -14.92 23.30 -14.79
CA ASP A 107 -15.74 22.20 -15.33
C ASP A 107 -16.85 21.79 -14.34
N LEU A 108 -16.55 21.81 -13.03
CA LEU A 108 -17.51 21.54 -11.97
C LEU A 108 -18.41 22.76 -11.71
N GLN A 109 -17.87 23.99 -11.78
CA GLN A 109 -18.66 25.22 -11.69
C GLN A 109 -19.77 25.25 -12.74
N ALA A 110 -19.46 24.88 -13.99
CA ALA A 110 -20.42 24.94 -15.11
C ALA A 110 -21.69 24.10 -14.87
N GLY A 111 -21.57 22.94 -14.23
CA GLY A 111 -22.71 22.10 -13.86
C GLY A 111 -23.44 22.57 -12.59
N LEU A 112 -22.75 23.23 -11.67
CA LEU A 112 -23.24 23.50 -10.31
C LEU A 112 -23.62 24.97 -10.04
N ILE A 113 -23.33 25.91 -10.93
CA ILE A 113 -23.47 27.37 -10.72
C ILE A 113 -24.86 27.84 -10.25
N ASN A 114 -25.93 27.15 -10.64
CA ASN A 114 -27.31 27.47 -10.25
C ASN A 114 -27.82 26.63 -9.05
N THR A 115 -26.94 25.86 -8.41
CA THR A 115 -27.27 24.95 -7.30
C THR A 115 -26.98 25.61 -5.95
N ASN A 116 -27.86 25.42 -4.96
CA ASN A 116 -27.58 25.86 -3.59
C ASN A 116 -26.54 24.96 -2.90
N ALA A 117 -25.94 25.42 -1.81
CA ALA A 117 -24.87 24.70 -1.10
C ALA A 117 -25.23 23.26 -0.68
N TYR A 118 -26.47 23.04 -0.21
CA TYR A 118 -26.96 21.73 0.26
C TYR A 118 -27.07 20.71 -0.89
N ASP A 119 -27.73 21.09 -1.99
CA ASP A 119 -27.86 20.20 -3.15
C ASP A 119 -26.52 20.02 -3.89
N MET A 120 -25.65 21.03 -3.84
CA MET A 120 -24.31 20.99 -4.42
C MET A 120 -23.41 19.99 -3.69
N ILE A 121 -23.36 20.02 -2.35
CA ILE A 121 -22.56 19.02 -1.62
C ILE A 121 -23.14 17.61 -1.80
N ARG A 122 -24.47 17.45 -1.90
CA ARG A 122 -25.09 16.14 -2.18
C ARG A 122 -24.71 15.58 -3.55
N GLN A 123 -24.74 16.39 -4.61
CA GLN A 123 -24.29 15.97 -5.95
C GLN A 123 -22.80 15.63 -5.98
N LEU A 124 -21.95 16.46 -5.37
CA LEU A 124 -20.51 16.20 -5.26
C LEU A 124 -20.21 14.90 -4.49
N ARG A 125 -20.95 14.63 -3.39
CA ARG A 125 -20.84 13.38 -2.64
C ARG A 125 -21.24 12.17 -3.48
N ASP A 126 -22.36 12.23 -4.20
CA ASP A 126 -22.85 11.11 -5.02
C ASP A 126 -21.82 10.72 -6.10
N MET A 127 -21.27 11.71 -6.81
CA MET A 127 -20.21 11.51 -7.80
C MET A 127 -18.90 10.98 -7.18
N PHE A 128 -18.36 11.66 -6.16
CA PHE A 128 -16.99 11.43 -5.72
C PHE A 128 -16.84 10.47 -4.53
N GLN A 129 -17.80 10.38 -3.60
CA GLN A 129 -17.74 9.38 -2.52
C GLN A 129 -18.01 7.97 -3.05
N THR A 130 -18.82 7.81 -4.11
CA THR A 130 -19.02 6.52 -4.80
C THR A 130 -17.73 6.04 -5.47
N GLN A 131 -17.03 6.94 -6.17
CA GLN A 131 -15.73 6.66 -6.77
C GLN A 131 -14.69 6.32 -5.69
N ALA A 132 -14.51 7.18 -4.69
CA ALA A 132 -13.53 6.98 -3.61
C ALA A 132 -13.83 5.74 -2.75
N ARG A 133 -15.10 5.35 -2.58
CA ARG A 133 -15.49 4.08 -1.93
C ARG A 133 -15.03 2.86 -2.75
N THR A 134 -15.16 2.92 -4.07
CA THR A 134 -14.76 1.85 -4.98
C THR A 134 -13.25 1.73 -5.03
N GLU A 135 -12.56 2.85 -5.24
CA GLU A 135 -11.09 2.95 -5.25
C GLU A 135 -10.48 2.47 -3.91
N ARG A 136 -11.08 2.85 -2.78
CA ARG A 136 -10.72 2.35 -1.45
C ARG A 136 -10.91 0.84 -1.29
N TYR A 137 -12.00 0.29 -1.81
CA TYR A 137 -12.25 -1.15 -1.77
C TYR A 137 -11.20 -1.90 -2.58
N ASP A 138 -10.90 -1.44 -3.80
CA ASP A 138 -9.88 -2.05 -4.65
C ASP A 138 -8.47 -1.88 -4.08
N ALA A 139 -8.14 -0.73 -3.47
CA ALA A 139 -6.88 -0.53 -2.76
C ALA A 139 -6.74 -1.45 -1.53
N THR A 140 -7.81 -1.62 -0.75
CA THR A 140 -7.85 -2.54 0.41
C THR A 140 -7.71 -3.98 -0.02
N LYS A 141 -8.44 -4.38 -1.08
CA LYS A 141 -8.36 -5.70 -1.69
C LYS A 141 -6.95 -5.97 -2.21
N ALA A 142 -6.39 -5.07 -3.00
CA ALA A 142 -5.04 -5.18 -3.54
C ALA A 142 -3.97 -5.26 -2.43
N PHE A 143 -4.12 -4.52 -1.34
CA PHE A 143 -3.24 -4.63 -0.17
C PHE A 143 -3.27 -6.04 0.46
N ASN A 144 -4.46 -6.57 0.74
CA ASN A 144 -4.64 -7.87 1.38
C ASN A 144 -4.26 -9.07 0.47
N GLU A 145 -4.56 -8.97 -0.82
CA GLU A 145 -4.25 -9.98 -1.84
C GLU A 145 -2.79 -9.91 -2.36
N CYS A 146 -2.04 -8.84 -2.08
CA CYS A 146 -0.66 -8.70 -2.52
C CYS A 146 0.26 -9.67 -1.77
N LYS A 147 0.47 -10.86 -2.34
CA LYS A 147 1.46 -11.84 -1.87
C LYS A 147 2.77 -11.76 -2.66
N MET A 148 3.88 -11.99 -1.96
CA MET A 148 5.23 -11.99 -2.50
C MET A 148 5.44 -13.21 -3.39
N ILE A 149 6.00 -13.01 -4.59
CA ILE A 149 6.32 -14.11 -5.50
C ILE A 149 7.68 -14.72 -5.09
N LYS A 150 7.79 -16.05 -5.14
CA LYS A 150 9.04 -16.73 -4.78
C LYS A 150 10.17 -16.32 -5.72
N GLY A 151 11.25 -15.78 -5.15
CA GLY A 151 12.42 -15.31 -5.89
C GLY A 151 12.39 -13.86 -6.41
N THR A 152 11.31 -13.09 -6.18
CA THR A 152 11.36 -11.62 -6.34
C THR A 152 12.00 -10.97 -5.11
N SER A 153 12.58 -9.77 -5.23
CA SER A 153 13.15 -9.09 -4.06
C SER A 153 12.07 -8.67 -3.05
N VAL A 154 12.34 -8.89 -1.77
CA VAL A 154 11.52 -8.39 -0.67
C VAL A 154 11.43 -6.88 -0.65
N SER A 155 12.43 -6.18 -1.20
CA SER A 155 12.44 -4.72 -1.28
C SER A 155 11.33 -4.19 -2.18
N ASP A 156 11.16 -4.78 -3.37
CA ASP A 156 10.15 -4.35 -4.34
C ASP A 156 8.74 -4.67 -3.82
N HIS A 157 8.60 -5.82 -3.16
CA HIS A 157 7.35 -6.25 -2.54
C HIS A 157 6.90 -5.33 -1.40
N VAL A 158 7.78 -5.00 -0.45
CA VAL A 158 7.46 -4.07 0.65
C VAL A 158 7.15 -2.67 0.12
N MET A 159 7.87 -2.19 -0.89
CA MET A 159 7.59 -0.89 -1.53
C MET A 159 6.25 -0.89 -2.28
N LYS A 160 5.83 -2.02 -2.88
CA LYS A 160 4.49 -2.18 -3.45
C LYS A 160 3.41 -2.13 -2.37
N MET A 161 3.59 -2.81 -1.24
CA MET A 161 2.64 -2.75 -0.12
C MET A 161 2.56 -1.36 0.50
N LYS A 162 3.70 -0.67 0.67
CA LYS A 162 3.73 0.74 1.11
C LYS A 162 2.91 1.63 0.17
N ARG A 163 3.01 1.45 -1.16
CA ARG A 163 2.18 2.21 -2.11
C ARG A 163 0.67 2.04 -1.87
N HIS A 164 0.21 0.84 -1.50
CA HIS A 164 -1.19 0.63 -1.17
C HIS A 164 -1.59 1.28 0.16
N LEU A 165 -0.70 1.28 1.17
CA LEU A 165 -0.89 1.99 2.44
C LEU A 165 -0.97 3.51 2.24
N ASP A 166 -0.01 4.10 1.53
CA ASP A 166 0.04 5.52 1.18
C ASP A 166 -1.19 5.98 0.38
N HIS A 167 -1.79 5.06 -0.37
CA HIS A 167 -3.01 5.30 -1.15
C HIS A 167 -4.28 5.27 -0.27
N LEU A 168 -4.38 4.31 0.66
CA LEU A 168 -5.47 4.24 1.63
C LEU A 168 -5.46 5.44 2.60
N GLU A 169 -4.27 5.91 2.99
CA GLU A 169 -4.09 7.14 3.78
C GLU A 169 -4.65 8.37 3.03
N ARG A 170 -4.33 8.54 1.74
CA ARG A 170 -4.89 9.61 0.89
C ARG A 170 -6.40 9.53 0.73
N LEU A 171 -6.97 8.32 0.75
CA LEU A 171 -8.42 8.11 0.73
C LEU A 171 -9.07 8.32 2.11
N GLY A 172 -8.36 8.90 3.09
CA GLY A 172 -8.87 9.22 4.42
C GLY A 172 -8.87 8.05 5.41
N HIS A 173 -8.25 6.92 5.06
CA HIS A 173 -8.27 5.69 5.86
C HIS A 173 -6.85 5.11 6.07
N PRO A 174 -5.99 5.80 6.86
CA PRO A 174 -4.69 5.27 7.23
C PRO A 174 -4.84 3.93 7.98
N VAL A 175 -4.09 2.92 7.56
CA VAL A 175 -4.06 1.60 8.20
C VAL A 175 -3.16 1.68 9.45
N PRO A 176 -3.61 1.21 10.63
CA PRO A 176 -2.79 1.19 11.85
C PRO A 176 -1.47 0.43 11.64
N LEU A 177 -0.36 0.95 12.19
CA LEU A 177 0.99 0.42 11.97
C LEU A 177 1.12 -1.07 12.26
N GLN A 178 0.53 -1.56 13.35
CA GLN A 178 0.54 -2.99 13.71
C GLN A 178 -0.13 -3.84 12.62
N LEU A 179 -1.35 -3.49 12.20
CA LEU A 179 -2.07 -4.20 11.13
C LEU A 179 -1.34 -4.12 9.78
N ALA A 180 -0.68 -3.00 9.48
CA ALA A 180 0.15 -2.84 8.29
C ALA A 180 1.36 -3.78 8.33
N THR A 181 2.10 -3.80 9.44
CA THR A 181 3.23 -4.70 9.70
C THR A 181 2.81 -6.17 9.63
N ASP A 182 1.74 -6.56 10.31
CA ASP A 182 1.23 -7.93 10.32
C ASP A 182 0.81 -8.39 8.92
N THR A 183 0.14 -7.52 8.14
CA THR A 183 -0.26 -7.86 6.77
C THR A 183 0.95 -7.97 5.84
N ILE A 184 1.99 -7.13 6.03
CA ILE A 184 3.27 -7.26 5.33
C ILE A 184 3.95 -8.59 5.70
N LEU A 185 4.07 -8.96 6.97
CA LEU A 185 4.67 -10.22 7.39
C LEU A 185 3.90 -11.45 6.84
N ASN A 186 2.57 -11.41 6.90
CA ASN A 186 1.66 -12.43 6.34
C ASN A 186 1.55 -12.42 4.80
N SER A 187 2.35 -11.60 4.12
CA SER A 187 2.40 -11.55 2.65
C SER A 187 3.68 -12.15 2.05
N LEU A 188 4.71 -12.37 2.86
CA LEU A 188 6.03 -12.82 2.42
C LEU A 188 6.02 -14.27 1.91
N SER A 189 7.03 -14.65 1.12
CA SER A 189 7.25 -16.05 0.74
C SER A 189 7.55 -16.92 1.97
N ASP A 190 7.25 -18.22 1.89
CA ASP A 190 7.55 -19.22 2.92
C ASP A 190 9.01 -19.17 3.41
N ASP A 191 9.94 -18.77 2.53
CA ASP A 191 11.37 -18.65 2.79
C ASP A 191 11.68 -17.67 3.95
N TYR A 192 10.80 -16.70 4.17
CA TYR A 192 10.90 -15.69 5.23
C TYR A 192 10.24 -16.12 6.56
N LYS A 193 9.63 -17.31 6.66
CA LYS A 193 9.02 -17.79 7.92
C LYS A 193 9.96 -17.73 9.15
N PRO A 194 11.26 -18.08 9.06
CA PRO A 194 12.18 -17.92 10.18
C PRO A 194 12.37 -16.46 10.62
N PHE A 195 12.30 -15.51 9.68
CA PHE A 195 12.32 -14.08 9.98
C PHE A 195 11.05 -13.65 10.72
N VAL A 196 9.87 -14.05 10.23
CA VAL A 196 8.57 -13.69 10.84
C VAL A 196 8.50 -14.16 12.29
N VAL A 197 8.86 -15.42 12.58
CA VAL A 197 8.89 -15.94 13.96
C VAL A 197 9.87 -15.15 14.84
N ASN A 198 11.06 -14.83 14.33
CA ASN A 198 12.04 -14.02 15.05
C ASN A 198 11.58 -12.56 15.28
N TYR A 199 10.85 -11.98 14.33
CA TYR A 199 10.30 -10.63 14.45
C TYR A 199 9.24 -10.58 15.55
N ASN A 200 8.24 -11.46 15.49
CA ASN A 200 7.11 -11.52 16.43
C ASN A 200 7.55 -11.75 17.88
N MET A 201 8.69 -12.41 18.09
CA MET A 201 9.25 -12.68 19.42
C MET A 201 10.12 -11.54 20.00
N ASN A 202 10.58 -10.58 19.18
CA ASN A 202 11.64 -9.64 19.58
C ASN A 202 11.52 -8.19 19.06
N ASN A 203 10.59 -7.86 18.16
CA ASN A 203 10.68 -6.63 17.33
C ASN A 203 9.32 -5.95 17.02
N MET A 204 8.28 -6.13 17.84
CA MET A 204 6.90 -5.72 17.53
C MET A 204 6.70 -4.22 17.20
N ASP A 205 7.46 -3.32 17.83
CA ASP A 205 7.20 -1.88 17.79
C ASP A 205 7.98 -1.11 16.71
N LYS A 206 8.31 -1.77 15.58
CA LYS A 206 9.15 -1.18 14.52
C LYS A 206 8.36 -0.57 13.37
N SER A 207 8.88 0.53 12.83
CA SER A 207 8.33 1.17 11.63
C SER A 207 8.50 0.30 10.38
N ILE A 208 7.69 0.55 9.35
CA ILE A 208 7.76 -0.14 8.05
C ILE A 208 9.15 0.03 7.40
N ALA A 209 9.84 1.16 7.63
CA ALA A 209 11.19 1.41 7.12
C ALA A 209 12.26 0.54 7.82
N GLU A 210 12.14 0.34 9.13
CA GLU A 210 13.03 -0.57 9.87
C GLU A 210 12.75 -2.03 9.52
N LEU A 211 11.48 -2.42 9.41
CA LEU A 211 11.07 -3.74 8.92
C LEU A 211 11.64 -4.02 7.53
N HIS A 212 11.56 -3.06 6.60
CA HIS A 212 12.15 -3.15 5.26
C HIS A 212 13.67 -3.35 5.31
N SER A 213 14.37 -2.58 6.14
CA SER A 213 15.82 -2.71 6.36
C SER A 213 16.20 -4.10 6.90
N MET A 214 15.48 -4.58 7.93
CA MET A 214 15.70 -5.91 8.52
C MET A 214 15.42 -7.04 7.53
N LEU A 215 14.33 -6.94 6.75
CA LEU A 215 13.99 -7.91 5.70
C LEU A 215 15.09 -7.96 4.61
N LYS A 216 15.56 -6.80 4.15
CA LYS A 216 16.65 -6.68 3.18
C LYS A 216 17.97 -7.29 3.68
N THR A 217 18.30 -7.11 4.96
CA THR A 217 19.45 -7.80 5.59
C THR A 217 19.25 -9.31 5.62
N SER A 218 18.03 -9.81 5.86
CA SER A 218 17.73 -11.24 5.81
C SER A 218 17.87 -11.84 4.40
N GLU A 219 17.44 -11.11 3.35
CA GLU A 219 17.57 -11.49 1.94
C GLU A 219 19.04 -11.73 1.54
N LEU A 220 19.93 -10.79 1.90
CA LEU A 220 21.39 -10.91 1.67
C LEU A 220 22.02 -12.12 2.39
N ASN A 221 21.59 -12.37 3.63
CA ASN A 221 22.05 -13.50 4.43
C ASN A 221 21.58 -14.86 3.88
N MET A 222 20.40 -14.91 3.25
CA MET A 222 19.92 -16.11 2.56
C MET A 222 20.68 -16.36 1.26
N GLY A 223 20.91 -15.33 0.44
CA GLY A 223 21.69 -15.45 -0.80
C GLY A 223 23.12 -15.98 -0.59
N THR A 224 23.77 -15.57 0.50
CA THR A 224 25.13 -16.02 0.85
C THR A 224 25.21 -17.51 1.20
N LYS A 225 24.14 -18.10 1.77
CA LYS A 225 24.09 -19.54 2.11
C LYS A 225 24.06 -20.46 0.88
N SER A 226 23.70 -19.95 -0.30
CA SER A 226 23.77 -20.73 -1.55
C SER A 226 25.20 -20.89 -2.08
N LYS A 227 26.16 -20.06 -1.66
CA LYS A 227 27.55 -20.11 -2.13
C LYS A 227 28.50 -20.91 -1.24
N THR A 228 28.04 -21.29 -0.05
CA THR A 228 28.88 -21.93 1.00
C THR A 228 28.74 -23.45 1.06
N LYS A 229 27.96 -24.07 0.14
CA LYS A 229 27.79 -25.53 0.08
C LYS A 229 28.90 -26.31 -0.63
N ASP A 230 29.73 -25.65 -1.45
CA ASP A 230 30.73 -26.32 -2.30
C ASP A 230 32.17 -26.33 -1.73
N ILE A 231 32.41 -25.69 -0.57
CA ILE A 231 33.76 -25.55 0.00
C ILE A 231 33.87 -26.24 1.37
N LEU A 232 33.76 -27.57 1.38
CA LEU A 232 34.16 -28.41 2.52
C LEU A 232 34.49 -29.85 2.12
N MET A 233 35.40 -30.01 1.15
CA MET A 233 36.18 -31.25 0.96
C MET A 233 37.65 -30.99 1.27
N VAL A 234 38.05 -31.26 2.51
CA VAL A 234 39.46 -31.28 2.90
C VAL A 234 40.15 -32.43 2.16
N ARG A 235 41.21 -32.11 1.41
CA ARG A 235 42.12 -33.11 0.82
C ARG A 235 43.23 -33.40 1.82
N ASP A 236 43.19 -34.58 2.43
CA ASP A 236 44.38 -35.19 3.04
C ASP A 236 44.87 -36.37 2.19
N GLY A 237 46.17 -36.40 1.93
CA GLY A 237 46.81 -37.38 1.05
C GLY A 237 47.66 -38.40 1.82
N GLY A 238 47.22 -39.66 1.85
CA GLY A 238 47.88 -40.76 2.57
C GLY A 238 48.45 -41.86 1.66
N VAL A 239 49.73 -41.74 1.32
CA VAL A 239 50.72 -42.77 0.87
C VAL A 239 50.23 -44.18 0.46
N LYS A 240 50.62 -44.61 -0.75
CA LYS A 240 50.48 -46.01 -1.24
C LYS A 240 51.46 -46.98 -0.54
N LYS A 241 51.01 -48.20 -0.24
CA LYS A 241 51.89 -49.40 -0.13
C LYS A 241 51.18 -50.65 -0.67
N LYS A 242 51.95 -51.64 -1.13
CA LYS A 242 51.48 -52.90 -1.75
C LYS A 242 52.27 -54.11 -1.22
N ASN A 243 51.71 -55.30 -1.48
CA ASN A 243 52.28 -56.66 -1.34
C ASN A 243 52.08 -57.38 0.02
N GLY A 244 51.80 -58.68 -0.08
CA GLY A 244 51.55 -59.62 1.03
C GLY A 244 50.50 -60.66 0.60
N HIS A 245 50.87 -61.94 0.49
CA HIS A 245 50.04 -63.00 -0.10
C HIS A 245 50.23 -64.33 0.66
N THR A 246 49.15 -65.04 1.03
CA THR A 246 49.08 -66.50 1.30
C THR A 246 47.62 -66.92 1.56
N SER A 247 47.35 -68.23 1.66
CA SER A 247 46.01 -68.79 1.40
C SER A 247 45.69 -70.08 2.19
N THR A 248 44.53 -70.69 1.88
CA THR A 248 43.97 -71.97 2.39
C THR A 248 43.23 -71.90 3.75
N ASN A 249 42.25 -72.76 4.09
CA ASN A 249 41.78 -73.98 3.42
C ASN A 249 40.25 -74.27 3.59
N LYS A 250 39.79 -75.40 3.00
CA LYS A 250 38.42 -75.99 2.98
C LYS A 250 37.77 -76.17 4.36
N GLY A 251 36.44 -76.31 4.53
CA GLY A 251 35.32 -76.35 3.57
C GLY A 251 34.13 -77.22 4.06
N LYS A 252 33.21 -77.59 3.13
CA LYS A 252 31.96 -78.41 3.28
C LYS A 252 30.67 -77.68 3.74
N GLY A 253 29.55 -78.04 3.12
CA GLY A 253 28.16 -77.67 3.49
C GLY A 253 27.40 -78.85 4.15
N PRO A 254 26.05 -78.95 4.06
CA PRO A 254 25.31 -78.86 2.79
C PRO A 254 24.03 -77.97 2.81
N VAL A 255 23.28 -78.04 1.70
CA VAL A 255 22.07 -77.25 1.35
C VAL A 255 20.74 -77.85 1.83
N GLN A 256 19.72 -77.00 1.91
CA GLN A 256 18.39 -77.30 1.33
C GLN A 256 17.91 -76.13 0.44
N ALA A 257 17.30 -76.48 -0.70
CA ALA A 257 16.37 -75.65 -1.48
C ALA A 257 14.94 -76.18 -1.18
N VAL A 258 13.79 -75.73 -1.72
CA VAL A 258 13.38 -75.06 -2.97
C VAL A 258 12.14 -74.16 -2.65
N GLU A 259 11.43 -73.39 -3.48
CA GLU A 259 11.43 -72.94 -4.90
C GLU A 259 10.54 -71.64 -4.96
N SER A 260 10.06 -70.97 -6.03
CA SER A 260 10.12 -71.13 -7.50
C SER A 260 9.95 -69.76 -8.22
N ALA A 261 9.72 -69.80 -9.53
CA ALA A 261 9.19 -68.75 -10.40
C ALA A 261 8.01 -69.38 -11.20
N PRO A 262 7.66 -69.04 -12.48
CA PRO A 262 7.89 -67.87 -13.34
C PRO A 262 6.53 -67.19 -13.72
N LYS A 263 6.33 -66.25 -14.67
CA LYS A 263 6.84 -65.95 -16.04
C LYS A 263 6.62 -64.43 -16.32
N LYS A 264 7.33 -63.64 -17.14
CA LYS A 264 8.19 -63.77 -18.35
C LYS A 264 7.49 -63.47 -19.71
N GLY A 265 7.71 -62.27 -20.27
CA GLY A 265 7.37 -61.80 -21.64
C GLY A 265 7.49 -60.26 -21.75
N LYS A 266 8.43 -59.65 -22.49
CA LYS A 266 8.53 -59.42 -23.96
C LYS A 266 7.33 -58.62 -24.55
N GLY A 267 7.50 -57.49 -25.25
CA GLY A 267 8.69 -56.66 -25.56
C GLY A 267 8.53 -55.78 -26.83
N LYS A 268 9.55 -54.95 -27.16
CA LYS A 268 9.62 -53.94 -28.27
C LYS A 268 8.74 -52.67 -28.04
N GLY A 269 9.07 -51.48 -28.58
CA GLY A 269 10.28 -51.01 -29.28
C GLY A 269 10.06 -49.73 -30.13
N GLN A 270 11.13 -49.00 -30.45
CA GLN A 270 11.18 -47.73 -31.25
C GLN A 270 10.59 -46.46 -30.55
N GLY A 271 11.04 -45.22 -30.83
CA GLY A 271 12.22 -44.80 -31.59
C GLY A 271 12.32 -43.28 -31.89
N LYS A 272 13.50 -42.67 -31.62
CA LYS A 272 14.03 -41.35 -32.10
C LYS A 272 13.13 -40.08 -32.07
N LYS A 273 13.68 -39.02 -31.44
CA LYS A 273 14.16 -37.82 -32.17
C LYS A 273 15.08 -36.95 -31.29
N ILE A 274 16.19 -36.48 -31.88
CA ILE A 274 17.15 -35.51 -31.30
C ILE A 274 17.34 -34.39 -32.32
N LYS A 275 17.08 -33.13 -31.94
CA LYS A 275 17.54 -31.85 -32.57
C LYS A 275 17.39 -30.73 -31.51
N PRO A 276 18.09 -29.59 -31.61
CA PRO A 276 19.53 -29.49 -31.37
C PRO A 276 19.89 -28.39 -30.33
N ASN A 277 21.15 -28.35 -29.90
CA ASN A 277 21.66 -27.21 -29.12
C ASN A 277 21.50 -25.90 -29.89
N LYS A 278 20.88 -24.87 -29.29
CA LYS A 278 20.99 -23.49 -29.76
C LYS A 278 22.23 -22.87 -29.13
N ALA A 279 23.12 -22.29 -29.93
CA ALA A 279 24.45 -21.92 -29.49
C ALA A 279 24.43 -20.89 -28.35
N ARG A 280 25.24 -21.15 -27.31
CA ARG A 280 25.63 -20.17 -26.30
C ARG A 280 26.32 -19.01 -27.02
N THR A 281 25.78 -17.80 -26.92
CA THR A 281 26.44 -16.60 -27.44
C THR A 281 27.81 -16.47 -26.78
N GLU A 282 28.87 -16.42 -27.58
CA GLU A 282 30.23 -16.26 -27.09
C GLU A 282 30.36 -14.86 -26.46
N ASN A 283 30.88 -14.79 -25.23
CA ASN A 283 31.10 -13.51 -24.57
C ASN A 283 32.25 -12.77 -25.25
N ARG A 284 31.90 -11.89 -26.18
CA ARG A 284 32.81 -10.98 -26.88
C ARG A 284 33.11 -9.76 -26.01
N CYS A 285 34.33 -9.26 -26.11
CA CYS A 285 34.76 -8.06 -25.43
C CYS A 285 34.03 -6.84 -26.00
N PHE A 286 33.31 -6.08 -25.16
CA PHE A 286 32.59 -4.86 -25.57
C PHE A 286 33.48 -3.70 -26.09
N THR A 287 34.81 -3.86 -26.12
CA THR A 287 35.74 -2.85 -26.67
C THR A 287 36.39 -3.28 -27.99
N CYS A 288 36.75 -4.56 -28.19
CA CYS A 288 37.37 -5.04 -29.44
C CYS A 288 36.59 -6.13 -30.19
N ASN A 289 35.46 -6.58 -29.65
CA ASN A 289 34.58 -7.65 -30.18
C ASN A 289 35.23 -9.06 -30.32
N GLU A 290 36.46 -9.23 -29.83
CA GLU A 290 37.17 -10.53 -29.76
C GLU A 290 36.62 -11.38 -28.60
N VAL A 291 36.71 -12.71 -28.72
CA VAL A 291 36.29 -13.67 -27.67
C VAL A 291 37.43 -13.98 -26.70
N GLY A 292 37.08 -14.34 -25.46
CA GLY A 292 38.03 -14.88 -24.47
C GLY A 292 38.44 -13.93 -23.35
N HIS A 293 38.09 -12.64 -23.43
CA HIS A 293 38.32 -11.68 -22.34
C HIS A 293 37.15 -10.71 -22.15
N TRP A 294 36.97 -10.21 -20.93
CA TRP A 294 35.98 -9.19 -20.59
C TRP A 294 36.54 -7.77 -20.81
N ARG A 295 35.65 -6.76 -20.92
CA ARG A 295 36.01 -5.36 -21.21
C ARG A 295 37.11 -4.77 -20.31
N GLN A 296 37.16 -5.17 -19.04
CA GLN A 296 38.19 -4.71 -18.08
C GLN A 296 39.61 -5.22 -18.43
N ASN A 297 39.72 -6.39 -19.06
CA ASN A 297 40.96 -7.09 -19.38
C ASN A 297 41.27 -7.04 -20.89
N CYS A 298 40.79 -6.01 -21.59
CA CYS A 298 41.03 -5.84 -23.02
C CYS A 298 42.45 -5.29 -23.27
N PRO A 299 43.31 -5.95 -24.08
CA PRO A 299 44.66 -5.45 -24.36
C PRO A 299 44.65 -4.04 -24.98
N LYS A 300 43.70 -3.80 -25.89
CA LYS A 300 43.50 -2.53 -26.62
C LYS A 300 42.86 -1.42 -25.78
N ARG A 301 42.89 -1.52 -24.44
CA ARG A 301 42.32 -0.52 -23.52
C ARG A 301 43.27 0.64 -23.19
N HIS A 302 44.57 0.49 -23.48
CA HIS A 302 45.62 1.48 -23.14
C HIS A 302 46.11 2.32 -24.33
N GLU A 303 45.46 2.25 -25.49
CA GLU A 303 45.81 2.99 -26.71
C GLU A 303 44.73 4.02 -27.07
N ALA A 304 44.28 4.79 -26.06
CA ALA A 304 43.30 5.88 -26.17
C ALA A 304 43.57 6.95 -25.09
#